data_AF-A0AAJ3H6F9-F1
#
_entry.id   AF-A0AAJ3H6F9-F1
#
_cell.length_a   1.000
_cell.length_b   1.000
_cell.length_c   1.000
_cell.angle_alpha   90.00
_cell.angle_beta   90.00
_cell.angle_gamma   90.00
#
_symmetry.space_group_name_H-M   'P 1'
#
loop_
_entity.id
_entity.type
_entity.pdbx_description
1 polymer ?
#
loop_
_entity_poly.entity_id
_entity_poly.type
_entity_poly.pdbx_seq_one_letter_code
_entity_poly.pdbx_strand_id
1 'polypeptide(L)' 'MSGQKSVEPDFAVESEKFQKYASGEGLSLERLVGGFYVDQKTQHAWAEWIRRAATEQRT' A
#
# COMPACT_ATOMS: atom_id res chain seq x y z
N MET A 1 6.89 4.52 30.63
CA MET A 1 6.60 5.34 29.44
C MET A 1 6.43 4.38 28.26
N SER A 2 5.21 3.89 28.05
CA SER A 2 4.92 2.96 26.94
C SER A 2 5.03 3.74 25.64
N GLY A 3 6.10 3.53 24.88
CA GLY A 3 6.20 4.04 23.52
C GLY A 3 5.05 3.45 22.71
N GLN A 4 4.16 4.29 22.20
CA GLN A 4 3.26 3.90 21.11
C GLN A 4 4.15 3.40 19.98
N LYS A 5 4.27 2.08 19.82
CA LYS A 5 4.84 1.50 18.61
C LYS A 5 4.00 2.06 17.46
N SER A 6 4.63 2.84 16.58
CA SER A 6 4.01 3.19 15.32
C SER A 6 3.58 1.88 14.66
N VAL A 7 2.27 1.68 14.48
CA VAL A 7 1.71 0.55 13.74
C VAL A 7 1.79 0.91 12.26
N GLU A 8 2.98 1.32 11.83
CA GLU A 8 3.26 1.57 10.43
C GLU A 8 3.42 0.20 9.77
N PRO A 9 2.58 -0.12 8.77
CA PRO A 9 2.75 -1.35 8.04
C PRO A 9 4.11 -1.35 7.34
N ASP A 10 4.71 -2.53 7.22
CA ASP A 10 5.93 -2.66 6.43
C ASP A 10 5.62 -2.33 4.96
N PHE A 11 5.97 -1.11 4.56
CA PHE A 11 5.64 -0.57 3.25
C PHE A 11 6.28 -1.37 2.11
N ALA A 12 7.44 -1.99 2.33
CA ALA A 12 8.09 -2.80 1.30
C ALA A 12 7.29 -4.08 1.07
N VAL A 13 6.94 -4.78 2.15
CA VAL A 13 6.12 -5.99 2.10
C VAL A 13 4.72 -5.70 1.53
N GLU A 14 4.07 -4.63 1.99
CA GLU A 14 2.74 -4.27 1.49
C GLU A 14 2.78 -3.80 0.03
N SER A 15 3.86 -3.14 -0.41
CA SER A 15 4.03 -2.77 -1.82
C SER A 15 4.13 -4.00 -2.73
N GLU A 16 4.85 -5.04 -2.32
CA GLU A 16 4.92 -6.29 -3.10
C GLU A 16 3.57 -7.00 -3.17
N LYS A 17 2.85 -7.09 -2.04
CA LYS A 17 1.51 -7.70 -1.99
C LYS A 17 0.53 -6.93 -2.86
N PHE A 18 0.52 -5.60 -2.77
CA PHE A 18 -0.34 -4.75 -3.56
C PHE A 18 -0.03 -4.88 -5.05
N GLN A 19 1.23 -4.92 -5.48
CA GLN A 19 1.57 -5.09 -6.89
C GLN A 19 1.03 -6.41 -7.47
N LYS A 20 1.08 -7.50 -6.70
CA LYS A 20 0.49 -8.79 -7.11
C LYS A 20 -1.03 -8.69 -7.25
N TYR A 21 -1.69 -8.08 -6.26
CA TYR A 21 -3.14 -7.83 -6.30
C TYR A 21 -3.53 -6.95 -7.50
N ALA A 22 -2.88 -5.80 -7.64
CA ALA A 22 -3.14 -4.83 -8.68
C ALA A 22 -2.93 -5.42 -10.09
N SER A 23 -1.90 -6.26 -10.27
CA SER A 23 -1.71 -6.99 -11.53
C SER A 23 -2.85 -7.97 -11.82
N GLY A 24 -3.38 -8.65 -10.80
CA GLY A 24 -4.53 -9.56 -10.94
C GLY A 24 -5.83 -8.84 -11.29
N GLU A 25 -6.01 -7.62 -10.78
CA GLU A 25 -7.16 -6.75 -11.04
C GLU A 25 -7.04 -5.91 -12.31
N GLY A 26 -5.94 -6.05 -13.08
CA GLY A 26 -5.69 -5.29 -14.30
C GLY A 26 -5.45 -3.79 -14.05
N LEU A 27 -4.95 -3.41 -12.87
CA LEU A 27 -4.55 -2.04 -12.56
C LEU A 27 -3.20 -1.69 -13.20
N SER A 28 -3.03 -0.43 -13.58
CA SER A 28 -1.77 0.03 -14.18
C SER A 28 -0.68 0.18 -13.12
N LEU A 29 0.38 -0.62 -13.25
CA LEU A 29 1.55 -0.56 -12.37
C LEU A 29 2.61 0.44 -12.80
N GLU A 30 2.32 1.31 -13.78
CA GLU A 30 3.24 2.35 -14.23
C GLU A 30 3.51 3.35 -13.08
N ARG A 31 4.78 3.73 -12.92
CA ARG A 31 5.24 4.61 -11.85
C ARG A 31 6.06 5.77 -12.38
N LEU A 32 5.91 6.92 -11.74
CA LEU A 32 6.78 8.08 -11.88
C LEU A 32 8.13 7.84 -11.21
N VAL A 33 9.12 8.64 -11.59
CA VAL A 33 10.37 8.78 -10.83
C VAL A 33 10.03 9.17 -9.40
N GLY A 34 10.47 8.37 -8.42
CA GLY A 34 10.09 8.50 -7.01
C GLY A 34 9.05 7.50 -6.52
N GLY A 35 8.51 6.63 -7.39
CA GLY A 35 7.73 5.45 -6.99
C GLY A 35 6.22 5.65 -6.90
N PHE A 36 5.69 6.83 -7.25
CA PHE A 36 4.25 7.10 -7.29
C PHE A 36 3.61 6.45 -8.51
N TYR A 37 2.45 5.81 -8.35
CA TYR A 37 1.68 5.29 -9.49
C TYR A 37 1.19 6.42 -10.39
N VAL A 38 1.24 6.23 -11.71
CA VAL A 38 0.77 7.21 -12.69
C VAL A 38 -0.75 7.24 -12.72
N ASP A 39 -1.38 6.07 -12.70
CA ASP A 39 -2.83 5.92 -12.81
C ASP A 39 -3.55 6.24 -11.49
N GLN A 40 -4.58 7.09 -11.57
CA GLN A 40 -5.33 7.55 -10.40
C GLN A 40 -6.08 6.41 -9.71
N LYS A 41 -6.64 5.45 -10.46
CA LYS A 41 -7.35 4.30 -9.87
C LYS A 41 -6.39 3.45 -9.04
N THR A 42 -5.18 3.23 -9.54
CA THR A 42 -4.13 2.49 -8.84
C THR A 42 -3.64 3.23 -7.60
N GLN A 43 -3.51 4.57 -7.64
CA GLN A 43 -3.20 5.37 -6.46
C GLN A 43 -4.25 5.22 -5.34
N HIS A 44 -5.55 5.30 -5.69
CA HIS A 44 -6.64 5.14 -4.72
C HIS A 44 -6.64 3.73 -4.11
N ALA A 45 -6.49 2.71 -4.94
CA ALA A 45 -6.41 1.32 -4.49
C ALA A 45 -5.22 1.11 -3.53
N TRP A 46 -4.07 1.73 -3.81
CA TRP A 46 -2.91 1.70 -2.92
C TRP A 46 -3.19 2.37 -1.56
N ALA A 47 -3.83 3.54 -1.56
CA ALA A 47 -4.18 4.24 -0.32
C ALA A 47 -5.17 3.44 0.55
N GLU A 48 -6.16 2.80 -0.09
CA GLU A 48 -7.07 1.87 0.59
C GLU A 48 -6.34 0.66 1.17
N TRP A 49 -5.43 0.07 0.41
CA TRP A 49 -4.62 -1.07 0.83
C TRP A 49 -3.81 -0.76 2.10
N ILE A 50 -3.07 0.35 2.10
CA ILE A 50 -2.25 0.75 3.25
C ILE A 50 -3.11 1.05 4.48
N ARG A 51 -4.26 1.70 4.30
CA ARG A 51 -5.21 1.96 5.39
C ARG A 51 -5.73 0.65 5.99
N ARG A 52 -6.02 -0.37 5.16
CA ARG A 52 -6.40 -1.71 5.63
C ARG A 52 -5.27 -2.34 6.46
N ALA A 53 -4.06 -2.38 5.91
CA ALA A 53 -2.90 -2.98 6.55
C ALA A 53 -2.58 -2.33 7.91
N ALA A 54 -2.68 -1.00 8.01
CA ALA A 54 -2.49 -0.26 9.26
C ALA A 54 -3.58 -0.54 10.31
N THR A 55 -4.79 -0.91 9.87
CA THR A 55 -5.91 -1.22 10.76
C THR A 55 -5.88 -2.67 11.25
N GLU A 56 -5.55 -3.62 10.37
CA GLU A 56 -5.45 -5.05 10.71
C GLU A 56 -4.39 -5.33 11.78
N GLN A 57 -3.30 -4.57 11.81
CA GLN A 57 -2.24 -4.70 12.82
C GLN A 57 -2.61 -4.14 14.21
N ARG A 58 -3.79 -3.51 14.36
CA ARG A 58 -4.29 -3.01 15.66
C ARG A 58 -5.16 -4.03 16.41
N THR A 59 -5.59 -5.10 15.75
CA THR A 59 -6.44 -6.18 16.29
C THR A 59 -5.63 -7.43 16.55
#